data_AF-A0A1V9X8X4-F1
#
_entry.id   AF-A0A1V9X8X4-F1
#
_cell.length_a   1.000
_cell.length_b   1.000
_cell.length_c   1.000
_cell.angle_alpha   90.00
_cell.angle_beta   90.00
_cell.angle_gamma   90.00
#
_symmetry.space_group_name_H-M   'P 1'
#
loop_
_entity.id
_entity.type
_entity.pdbx_description
1 polymer ?
#
loop_
_entity_poly.entity_id
_entity_poly.type
_entity_poly.pdbx_seq_one_letter_code
_entity_poly.pdbx_strand_id
1 'polypeptide(L)'
;EIINQLQQLGVPVKREGNRVAIGSPSSPQGLTLRVFIKKIDDKPSSVTIMVNDDKYTLPGDEYRLNRYLLAEPEVAYHILRIISTHGVPVEYDAQTKTLKATLASEVDYIVSPTSNRDNSDSHSTGSSGGLVRVMRYGDDITVELGTQSFKLPKYYRKLEKALRENEFSIELIRDSLLRIGIDSRRVGTSLRLLLPGGDAYLSNLPITRQYQYKVESDTGSVKITTGSDTYNLPSDKVILGRAIAEKRVLPRTLVATFNNVGISSEIDIARQEIAFNLPTGLLKIPVPLNISQQRIGSRLRLSVRGPEGNKVYTLTIGDSGEDKVELPSDVRLLNSYIRSGDIDSNLLMQLLGRMGVAHYVDSAKNALVATLNGRPYEIQKSSM
;
A
#
# COMPACT_ATOMS: atom_id res chain seq x y z
N GLU A 1 -17.11 -27.07 -34.36
CA GLU A 1 -16.18 -26.90 -33.23
C GLU A 1 -16.09 -25.44 -32.77
N ILE A 2 -15.66 -24.51 -33.63
CA ILE A 2 -15.55 -23.07 -33.29
C ILE A 2 -16.86 -22.47 -32.75
N ILE A 3 -18.02 -22.80 -33.33
CA ILE A 3 -19.32 -22.31 -32.84
C ILE A 3 -19.59 -22.76 -31.40
N ASN A 4 -19.24 -24.01 -31.06
CA ASN A 4 -19.43 -24.54 -29.71
C ASN A 4 -18.48 -23.85 -28.72
N GLN A 5 -17.24 -23.55 -29.13
CA GLN A 5 -16.28 -22.80 -28.32
C GLN A 5 -16.77 -21.36 -28.06
N LEU A 6 -17.33 -20.69 -29.07
CA LEU A 6 -17.92 -19.36 -28.93
C LEU A 6 -19.16 -19.37 -28.02
N GLN A 7 -20.01 -20.40 -28.11
CA GLN A 7 -21.15 -20.56 -27.21
C GLN A 7 -20.72 -20.83 -25.76
N GLN A 8 -19.68 -21.65 -25.56
CA GLN A 8 -19.09 -21.89 -24.23
C GLN A 8 -18.49 -20.63 -23.60
N LEU A 9 -18.17 -19.63 -24.43
CA LEU A 9 -17.67 -18.32 -24.04
C LEU A 9 -18.78 -17.30 -23.76
N GLY A 10 -20.05 -17.68 -23.90
CA GLY A 10 -21.18 -16.76 -23.78
C GLY A 10 -21.41 -15.87 -25.00
N VAL A 11 -20.74 -16.14 -26.13
CA VAL A 11 -20.96 -15.38 -27.37
C VAL A 11 -22.32 -15.80 -27.95
N PRO A 12 -23.23 -14.86 -28.26
CA PRO A 12 -24.57 -15.16 -28.77
C PRO A 12 -24.54 -15.59 -30.25
N VAL A 13 -23.81 -16.64 -30.60
CA VAL A 13 -23.74 -17.16 -31.97
C VAL A 13 -24.84 -18.19 -32.24
N LYS A 14 -25.52 -18.03 -33.39
CA LYS A 14 -26.46 -18.99 -33.95
C LYS A 14 -25.97 -19.43 -35.33
N ARG A 15 -26.21 -20.70 -35.65
CA ARG A 15 -25.97 -21.24 -36.99
C ARG A 15 -27.29 -21.22 -37.77
N GLU A 16 -27.33 -20.45 -38.84
CA GLU A 16 -28.46 -20.39 -39.78
C GLU A 16 -28.01 -21.00 -41.10
N GLY A 17 -28.22 -22.31 -41.25
CA GLY A 17 -27.74 -23.09 -42.39
C GLY A 17 -26.21 -23.06 -42.52
N ASN A 18 -25.71 -22.44 -43.59
CA ASN A 18 -24.28 -22.25 -43.87
C ASN A 18 -23.72 -20.91 -43.37
N ARG A 19 -24.50 -20.13 -42.62
CA ARG A 19 -24.06 -18.85 -42.05
C ARG A 19 -23.99 -18.93 -40.53
N VAL A 20 -23.06 -18.19 -39.97
CA VAL A 20 -22.96 -17.93 -38.53
C VAL A 20 -23.43 -16.51 -38.31
N ALA A 21 -24.50 -16.34 -37.53
CA ALA A 21 -25.03 -15.04 -37.14
C ALA A 21 -24.67 -14.77 -35.68
N ILE A 22 -24.18 -13.56 -35.41
CA ILE A 22 -23.98 -13.05 -34.05
C ILE A 22 -25.26 -12.33 -33.65
N GLY A 23 -25.99 -12.87 -32.69
CA GLY A 23 -27.18 -12.25 -32.11
C GLY A 23 -26.83 -11.10 -31.17
N SER A 24 -27.85 -10.35 -30.76
CA SER A 24 -27.71 -9.38 -29.68
C SER A 24 -27.39 -10.11 -28.37
N PRO A 25 -26.37 -9.71 -27.62
CA PRO A 25 -26.12 -10.29 -26.31
C PRO A 25 -27.30 -9.97 -25.39
N SER A 26 -27.95 -11.02 -24.88
CA SER A 26 -28.83 -10.87 -23.73
C SER A 26 -27.95 -10.71 -22.50
N SER A 27 -27.86 -9.50 -21.97
CA SER A 27 -27.27 -9.32 -20.64
C SER A 27 -28.04 -10.18 -19.64
N PRO A 28 -27.37 -10.99 -18.80
CA PRO A 28 -28.03 -11.72 -17.73
C PRO A 28 -28.87 -10.75 -16.88
N GLN A 29 -30.09 -11.14 -16.53
CA GLN A 29 -30.97 -10.29 -15.72
C GLN A 29 -30.30 -10.00 -14.37
N GLY A 30 -30.14 -8.71 -14.04
CA GLY A 30 -29.51 -8.27 -12.79
C GLY A 30 -27.98 -8.13 -12.83
N LEU A 31 -27.33 -8.39 -13.96
CA LEU A 31 -25.88 -8.21 -14.08
C LEU A 31 -25.49 -6.73 -14.03
N THR A 32 -24.78 -6.34 -12.97
CA THR A 32 -24.13 -5.03 -12.89
C THR A 32 -22.65 -5.19 -13.21
N LEU A 33 -22.23 -4.80 -14.40
CA LEU A 33 -20.83 -4.91 -14.83
C LEU A 33 -20.21 -3.51 -14.98
N ARG A 34 -19.12 -3.25 -14.25
CA ARG A 34 -18.31 -2.04 -14.41
C ARG A 34 -16.85 -2.43 -14.61
N VAL A 35 -16.20 -1.79 -15.58
CA VAL A 35 -14.78 -2.02 -15.85
C VAL A 35 -14.05 -0.69 -15.78
N PHE A 36 -13.03 -0.63 -14.95
CA PHE A 36 -12.15 0.52 -14.81
C PHE A 36 -10.79 0.16 -15.37
N ILE A 37 -10.32 0.92 -16.35
CA ILE A 37 -9.03 0.65 -17.02
C ILE A 37 -8.10 1.81 -16.69
N LYS A 38 -7.03 1.49 -15.97
CA LYS A 38 -5.92 2.41 -15.72
C LYS A 38 -4.96 2.30 -16.90
N LYS A 39 -4.62 3.43 -17.52
CA LYS A 39 -3.63 3.53 -18.59
C LYS A 39 -2.41 4.33 -18.16
N ILE A 40 -1.25 3.99 -18.71
CA ILE A 40 0.00 4.74 -18.62
C ILE A 40 0.48 4.91 -20.07
N ASP A 41 0.75 6.13 -20.51
CA ASP A 41 1.10 6.47 -21.91
C ASP A 41 0.24 5.72 -22.94
N ASP A 42 -1.08 5.76 -22.73
CA ASP A 42 -2.13 5.14 -23.55
C ASP A 42 -2.12 3.60 -23.65
N LYS A 43 -1.19 2.89 -22.98
CA LYS A 43 -1.28 1.44 -22.81
C LYS A 43 -1.87 1.05 -21.44
N PRO A 44 -2.66 -0.02 -21.38
CA PRO A 44 -3.34 -0.42 -20.15
C PRO A 44 -2.37 -1.06 -19.16
N SER A 45 -2.35 -0.54 -17.94
CA SER A 45 -1.49 -1.02 -16.85
C SER A 45 -2.25 -1.80 -15.79
N SER A 46 -3.55 -1.51 -15.60
CA SER A 46 -4.40 -2.27 -14.69
C SER A 46 -5.86 -2.23 -15.14
N VAL A 47 -6.58 -3.32 -14.90
CA VAL A 47 -8.01 -3.42 -15.16
C VAL A 47 -8.72 -3.89 -13.90
N THR A 48 -9.66 -3.10 -13.40
CA THR A 48 -10.55 -3.48 -12.30
C THR A 48 -11.92 -3.80 -12.85
N ILE A 49 -12.37 -5.03 -12.64
CA ILE A 49 -13.67 -5.55 -13.06
C ILE A 49 -14.53 -5.66 -11.81
N MET A 50 -15.68 -4.99 -11.82
CA MET A 50 -16.72 -5.14 -10.80
C MET A 50 -17.90 -5.86 -11.42
N VAL A 51 -18.23 -7.03 -10.89
CA VAL A 51 -19.39 -7.83 -11.31
C VAL A 51 -20.32 -7.95 -10.11
N ASN A 52 -21.48 -7.32 -10.19
CA ASN A 52 -22.38 -7.10 -9.05
C ASN A 52 -21.62 -6.40 -7.92
N ASP A 53 -21.40 -7.09 -6.79
CA ASP A 53 -20.65 -6.60 -5.64
C ASP A 53 -19.21 -7.14 -5.56
N ASP A 54 -18.83 -8.06 -6.46
CA ASP A 54 -17.49 -8.65 -6.50
C ASP A 54 -16.53 -7.79 -7.30
N LYS A 55 -15.30 -7.66 -6.79
CA LYS A 55 -14.22 -6.87 -7.40
C LYS A 55 -13.01 -7.75 -7.70
N TYR A 56 -12.49 -7.62 -8.92
CA TYR A 56 -11.31 -8.31 -9.43
C TYR A 56 -10.36 -7.30 -10.08
N THR A 57 -9.11 -7.22 -9.62
CA THR A 57 -8.10 -6.33 -10.20
C THR A 57 -6.98 -7.10 -10.89
N LEU A 58 -6.75 -6.78 -12.17
CA LEU A 58 -5.68 -7.32 -13.01
C LEU A 58 -4.57 -6.25 -13.17
N PRO A 59 -3.27 -6.64 -13.13
CA PRO A 59 -2.80 -7.97 -12.74
C PRO A 59 -2.98 -8.24 -11.23
N GLY A 60 -3.18 -9.51 -10.83
CA GLY A 60 -3.19 -9.95 -9.41
C GLY A 60 -4.36 -10.86 -8.98
N ASP A 61 -5.57 -10.63 -9.49
CA ASP A 61 -6.77 -11.42 -9.16
C ASP A 61 -7.15 -12.43 -10.27
N GLU A 62 -6.25 -12.78 -11.19
CA GLU A 62 -6.53 -13.66 -12.34
C GLU A 62 -7.18 -14.97 -11.89
N TYR A 63 -6.66 -15.56 -10.81
CA TYR A 63 -7.19 -16.82 -10.27
C TYR A 63 -8.64 -16.69 -9.79
N ARG A 64 -8.96 -15.60 -9.09
CA ARG A 64 -10.31 -15.36 -8.54
C ARG A 64 -11.29 -15.04 -9.67
N LEU A 65 -10.87 -14.22 -10.62
CA LEU A 65 -11.65 -13.91 -11.81
C LEU A 65 -11.93 -15.18 -12.63
N ASN A 66 -10.92 -15.98 -12.91
CA ASN A 66 -11.08 -17.22 -13.68
C ASN A 66 -12.00 -18.22 -12.98
N ARG A 67 -11.94 -18.32 -11.65
CA ARG A 67 -12.90 -19.13 -10.87
C ARG A 67 -14.33 -18.62 -11.02
N TYR A 68 -14.53 -17.31 -11.03
CA TYR A 68 -15.85 -16.71 -11.25
C TYR A 68 -16.35 -16.98 -12.67
N LEU A 69 -15.52 -16.78 -13.69
CA LEU A 69 -15.87 -17.02 -15.10
C LEU A 69 -16.15 -18.49 -15.42
N LEU A 70 -15.58 -19.43 -14.65
CA LEU A 70 -15.94 -20.84 -14.72
C LEU A 70 -17.38 -21.12 -14.29
N ALA A 71 -17.89 -20.35 -13.31
CA ALA A 71 -19.26 -20.47 -12.82
C ALA A 71 -20.25 -19.69 -13.70
N GLU A 72 -19.82 -18.53 -14.21
CA GLU A 72 -20.66 -17.59 -14.97
C GLU A 72 -20.05 -17.29 -16.36
N PRO A 73 -20.05 -18.26 -17.30
CA PRO A 73 -19.40 -18.11 -18.61
C PRO A 73 -20.03 -17.01 -19.47
N GLU A 74 -21.30 -16.69 -19.27
CA GLU A 74 -21.99 -15.61 -19.99
C GLU A 74 -21.38 -14.24 -19.69
N VAL A 75 -20.87 -14.03 -18.47
CA VAL A 75 -20.23 -12.78 -18.06
C VAL A 75 -18.86 -12.62 -18.73
N ALA A 76 -18.17 -13.71 -19.06
CA ALA A 76 -16.88 -13.68 -19.73
C ALA A 76 -16.95 -12.92 -21.06
N TYR A 77 -17.98 -13.16 -21.87
CA TYR A 77 -18.19 -12.44 -23.12
C TYR A 77 -18.34 -10.93 -22.90
N HIS A 78 -19.13 -10.52 -21.91
CA HIS A 78 -19.35 -9.11 -21.63
C HIS A 78 -18.07 -8.41 -21.15
N ILE A 79 -17.29 -9.07 -20.30
CA ILE A 79 -15.99 -8.58 -19.84
C ILE A 79 -15.01 -8.44 -21.01
N LEU A 80 -14.87 -9.49 -21.83
CA LEU A 80 -13.99 -9.50 -23.00
C LEU A 80 -14.36 -8.38 -23.98
N ARG A 81 -15.66 -8.21 -24.25
CA ARG A 81 -16.14 -7.15 -25.14
C ARG A 81 -15.78 -5.76 -24.63
N ILE A 82 -16.01 -5.47 -23.36
CA ILE A 82 -15.71 -4.15 -22.78
C ILE A 82 -14.20 -3.90 -22.81
N ILE A 83 -13.42 -4.86 -22.32
CA ILE A 83 -11.97 -4.73 -22.18
C ILE A 83 -11.29 -4.59 -23.56
N SER A 84 -11.74 -5.38 -24.56
CA SER A 84 -11.27 -5.27 -25.95
C SER A 84 -11.65 -3.93 -26.60
N THR A 85 -12.86 -3.42 -26.35
CA THR A 85 -13.31 -2.10 -26.88
C THR A 85 -12.42 -0.96 -26.39
N HIS A 86 -11.84 -1.10 -25.20
CA HIS A 86 -10.95 -0.10 -24.61
C HIS A 86 -9.46 -0.36 -24.87
N GLY A 87 -9.13 -1.23 -25.83
CA GLY A 87 -7.77 -1.41 -26.33
C GLY A 87 -6.87 -2.25 -25.41
N VAL A 88 -7.45 -3.08 -24.55
CA VAL A 88 -6.69 -4.01 -23.73
C VAL A 88 -6.56 -5.36 -24.44
N PRO A 89 -5.34 -5.82 -24.73
CA PRO A 89 -5.13 -7.12 -25.33
C PRO A 89 -5.41 -8.21 -24.30
N VAL A 90 -6.39 -9.05 -24.62
CA VAL A 90 -6.83 -10.16 -23.77
C VAL A 90 -6.88 -11.42 -24.60
N GLU A 91 -6.31 -12.48 -24.04
CA GLU A 91 -6.39 -13.83 -24.56
C GLU A 91 -7.29 -14.65 -23.65
N TYR A 92 -8.14 -15.48 -24.26
CA TYR A 92 -8.91 -16.48 -23.54
C TYR A 92 -8.46 -17.86 -24.00
N ASP A 93 -7.96 -18.65 -23.05
CA ASP A 93 -7.63 -20.04 -23.27
C ASP A 93 -8.88 -20.90 -23.08
N ALA A 94 -9.39 -21.45 -24.19
CA ALA A 94 -10.59 -22.27 -24.20
C ALA A 94 -10.43 -23.61 -23.47
N GLN A 95 -9.21 -24.15 -23.35
CA GLN A 95 -8.95 -25.41 -22.67
C GLN A 95 -8.93 -25.22 -21.15
N THR A 96 -8.24 -24.18 -20.69
CA THR A 96 -8.11 -23.89 -19.25
C THR A 96 -9.23 -22.98 -18.73
N LYS A 97 -10.05 -22.43 -19.63
CA LYS A 97 -11.08 -21.42 -19.35
C LYS A 97 -10.51 -20.23 -18.57
N THR A 98 -9.30 -19.83 -18.93
CA THR A 98 -8.60 -18.72 -18.28
C THR A 98 -8.53 -17.51 -19.19
N LEU A 99 -8.80 -16.35 -18.61
CA LEU A 99 -8.56 -15.05 -19.20
C LEU A 99 -7.17 -14.57 -18.79
N LYS A 100 -6.35 -14.23 -19.78
CA LYS A 100 -5.03 -13.61 -19.60
C LYS A 100 -5.05 -12.23 -20.25
N ALA A 101 -4.79 -11.19 -19.47
CA ALA A 101 -4.65 -9.85 -19.98
C ALA A 101 -3.16 -9.52 -20.10
N THR A 102 -2.71 -9.07 -21.28
CA THR A 102 -1.36 -8.58 -21.47
C THR A 102 -1.34 -7.10 -21.11
N LEU A 103 -1.09 -6.82 -19.85
CA LEU A 103 -1.02 -5.46 -19.33
C LEU A 103 0.41 -4.97 -19.35
N ALA A 104 0.61 -3.72 -19.72
CA ALA A 104 1.92 -3.10 -19.64
C ALA A 104 2.32 -3.05 -18.16
N SER A 105 3.46 -3.66 -17.84
CA SER A 105 3.97 -3.61 -16.48
C SER A 105 4.25 -2.14 -16.14
N GLU A 106 3.92 -1.69 -14.93
CA GLU A 106 4.40 -0.38 -14.43
C GLU A 106 5.94 -0.28 -14.50
N VAL A 107 6.64 -1.43 -14.63
CA VAL A 107 8.09 -1.55 -14.81
C VAL A 107 8.55 -1.29 -16.26
N ASP A 108 7.71 -1.56 -17.28
CA ASP A 108 8.10 -1.46 -18.70
C ASP A 108 8.15 -0.03 -19.24
N TYR A 109 7.56 0.94 -18.52
CA TYR A 109 7.63 2.36 -18.87
C TYR A 109 8.91 3.05 -18.40
N ILE A 110 9.76 2.36 -17.63
CA ILE A 110 11.06 2.91 -17.19
C ILE A 110 12.12 2.76 -18.29
N VAL A 111 11.87 1.99 -19.36
CA VAL A 111 12.81 1.82 -20.47
C VAL A 111 12.11 2.05 -21.81
N SER A 112 12.03 3.31 -22.23
CA SER A 112 12.17 3.71 -23.63
C SER A 112 12.31 5.23 -23.76
N PRO A 113 13.49 5.71 -24.21
CA PRO A 113 13.55 6.77 -25.20
C PRO A 113 14.13 6.20 -26.50
N THR A 114 13.38 6.40 -27.58
CA THR A 114 13.81 6.67 -28.97
C THR A 114 15.22 6.26 -29.43
N SER A 115 15.23 5.33 -30.40
CA SER A 115 16.04 5.28 -31.64
C SER A 115 17.58 5.28 -31.61
N ASN A 116 18.13 4.21 -32.20
CA ASN A 116 19.39 4.09 -32.98
C ASN A 116 20.71 4.59 -32.36
N ARG A 117 21.56 3.64 -31.91
CA ARG A 117 22.82 3.22 -32.59
C ARG A 117 23.66 2.27 -31.72
N ASP A 118 24.08 1.18 -32.38
CA ASP A 118 25.34 0.44 -32.31
C ASP A 118 26.00 0.04 -30.98
N ASN A 119 26.15 -1.28 -30.84
CA ASN A 119 27.29 -2.03 -30.28
C ASN A 119 27.92 -1.55 -28.97
N SER A 120 27.72 -2.32 -27.89
CA SER A 120 28.67 -3.36 -27.46
C SER A 120 28.30 -3.91 -26.09
N ASP A 121 28.51 -5.22 -25.94
CA ASP A 121 28.28 -6.02 -24.75
C ASP A 121 28.88 -5.44 -23.47
N SER A 122 28.07 -5.41 -22.40
CA SER A 122 28.51 -5.94 -21.11
C SER A 122 27.30 -6.28 -20.25
N HIS A 123 27.23 -7.56 -19.87
CA HIS A 123 26.24 -8.10 -18.93
C HIS A 123 26.34 -7.38 -17.57
N SER A 124 25.37 -6.54 -17.25
CA SER A 124 25.00 -6.26 -15.87
C SER A 124 23.80 -7.12 -15.51
N THR A 125 24.02 -8.14 -14.68
CA THR A 125 22.98 -8.93 -14.02
C THR A 125 22.12 -8.02 -13.16
N GLY A 126 21.05 -7.49 -13.74
CA GLY A 126 20.01 -6.76 -13.03
C GLY A 126 19.22 -7.75 -12.17
N SER A 127 19.49 -7.72 -10.86
CA SER A 127 18.61 -8.30 -9.85
C SER A 127 17.18 -7.84 -10.14
N SER A 128 16.29 -8.81 -10.38
CA SER A 128 14.85 -8.62 -10.49
C SER A 128 14.36 -8.02 -9.19
N GLY A 129 14.35 -6.68 -9.12
CA GLY A 129 13.99 -5.92 -7.93
C GLY A 129 12.55 -6.20 -7.55
N GLY A 130 12.35 -7.17 -6.65
CA GLY A 130 11.04 -7.46 -6.11
C GLY A 130 10.44 -6.19 -5.53
N LEU A 131 9.20 -5.89 -5.87
CA LEU A 131 8.53 -4.71 -5.35
C LEU A 131 8.36 -4.88 -3.83
N VAL A 132 9.06 -4.06 -3.05
CA VAL A 132 8.80 -3.90 -1.62
C VAL A 132 7.61 -2.98 -1.46
N ARG A 133 6.53 -3.50 -0.90
CA ARG A 133 5.37 -2.71 -0.50
C ARG A 133 5.25 -2.75 1.01
N VAL A 134 5.09 -1.59 1.60
CA VAL A 134 4.88 -1.44 3.04
C VAL A 134 3.55 -0.73 3.23
N MET A 135 2.69 -1.32 4.06
CA MET A 135 1.36 -0.80 4.36
C MET A 135 1.18 -0.69 5.87
N ARG A 136 0.43 0.31 6.29
CA ARG A 136 0.07 0.50 7.69
C ARG A 136 -1.44 0.62 7.83
N TYR A 137 -1.99 -0.18 8.72
CA TYR A 137 -3.39 -0.13 9.12
C TYR A 137 -3.43 -0.01 10.64
N GLY A 138 -3.40 1.23 11.13
CA GLY A 138 -3.23 1.54 12.55
C GLY A 138 -1.88 1.04 13.09
N ASP A 139 -1.92 0.07 14.00
CA ASP A 139 -0.71 -0.54 14.59
C ASP A 139 -0.20 -1.74 13.80
N ASP A 140 -1.01 -2.27 12.88
CA ASP A 140 -0.63 -3.38 12.03
C ASP A 140 0.19 -2.86 10.85
N ILE A 141 1.44 -3.30 10.79
CA ILE A 141 2.35 -2.99 9.69
C ILE A 141 2.54 -4.25 8.88
N THR A 142 2.24 -4.19 7.59
CA THR A 142 2.42 -5.31 6.66
C THR A 142 3.50 -4.95 5.66
N VAL A 143 4.53 -5.80 5.56
CA VAL A 143 5.57 -5.71 4.54
C VAL A 143 5.33 -6.83 3.54
N GLU A 144 5.13 -6.47 2.28
CA GLU A 144 5.00 -7.41 1.17
C GLU A 144 6.29 -7.40 0.34
N LEU A 145 6.83 -8.59 0.11
CA LEU A 145 7.99 -8.87 -0.74
C LEU A 145 7.54 -9.84 -1.83
N GLY A 146 7.13 -9.31 -2.99
CA GLY A 146 6.49 -10.12 -4.03
C GLY A 146 5.18 -10.75 -3.53
N THR A 147 5.13 -12.08 -3.48
CA THR A 147 3.94 -12.84 -3.00
C THR A 147 3.94 -13.08 -1.49
N GLN A 148 5.02 -12.75 -0.78
CA GLN A 148 5.15 -12.98 0.64
C GLN A 148 4.68 -11.77 1.44
N SER A 149 3.93 -11.99 2.51
CA SER A 149 3.40 -10.93 3.37
C SER A 149 3.79 -11.17 4.83
N PHE A 150 4.35 -10.13 5.47
CA PHE A 150 4.88 -10.18 6.82
C PHE A 150 4.23 -9.12 7.70
N LYS A 151 3.43 -9.55 8.68
CA LYS A 151 2.86 -8.66 9.70
C LYS A 151 3.84 -8.41 10.85
N LEU A 152 4.17 -7.15 11.09
CA LEU A 152 4.99 -6.70 12.21
C LEU A 152 4.12 -6.31 13.42
N PRO A 153 4.60 -6.47 14.66
CA PRO A 153 5.93 -7.01 15.01
C PRO A 153 6.02 -8.54 14.92
N LYS A 154 4.91 -9.27 14.84
CA LYS A 154 4.87 -10.74 15.03
C LYS A 154 5.85 -11.53 14.14
N TYR A 155 6.02 -11.13 12.89
CA TYR A 155 6.81 -11.87 11.89
C TYR A 155 8.14 -11.20 11.51
N TYR A 156 8.70 -10.32 12.35
CA TYR A 156 9.93 -9.59 12.01
C TYR A 156 11.13 -10.50 11.70
N ARG A 157 11.27 -11.65 12.37
CA ARG A 157 12.36 -12.62 12.07
C ARG A 157 12.20 -13.29 10.71
N LYS A 158 10.96 -13.59 10.31
CA LYS A 158 10.66 -14.15 8.98
C LYS A 158 10.90 -13.10 7.89
N LEU A 159 10.52 -11.85 8.16
CA LEU A 159 10.82 -10.72 7.30
C LEU A 159 12.33 -10.53 7.15
N GLU A 160 13.10 -10.51 8.24
CA GLU A 160 14.56 -10.37 8.20
C GLU A 160 15.19 -11.44 7.30
N LYS A 161 14.78 -12.71 7.47
CA LYS A 161 15.25 -13.81 6.64
C LYS A 161 14.93 -13.57 5.16
N ALA A 162 13.68 -13.23 4.84
CA ALA A 162 13.26 -12.97 3.46
C ALA A 162 13.99 -11.77 2.84
N LEU A 163 14.22 -10.71 3.62
CA LEU A 163 14.98 -9.54 3.16
C LEU A 163 16.43 -9.89 2.80
N ARG A 164 17.07 -10.77 3.58
CA ARG A 164 18.42 -11.26 3.27
C ARG A 164 18.45 -12.15 2.04
N GLU A 165 17.54 -13.12 1.97
CA GLU A 165 17.49 -14.11 0.88
C GLU A 165 17.19 -13.48 -0.48
N ASN A 166 16.42 -12.39 -0.51
CA ASN A 166 16.09 -11.65 -1.73
C ASN A 166 16.98 -10.42 -1.94
N GLU A 167 18.07 -10.31 -1.17
CA GLU A 167 19.07 -9.23 -1.28
C GLU A 167 18.49 -7.80 -1.21
N PHE A 168 17.44 -7.59 -0.41
CA PHE A 168 16.84 -6.27 -0.24
C PHE A 168 17.73 -5.32 0.55
N SER A 169 18.01 -4.15 -0.02
CA SER A 169 18.79 -3.09 0.63
C SER A 169 18.15 -2.61 1.95
N ILE A 170 18.98 -2.50 2.99
CA ILE A 170 18.60 -1.88 4.26
C ILE A 170 18.08 -0.45 4.09
N GLU A 171 18.69 0.32 3.18
CA GLU A 171 18.26 1.68 2.86
C GLU A 171 16.86 1.71 2.26
N LEU A 172 16.57 0.80 1.32
CA LEU A 172 15.25 0.70 0.69
C LEU A 172 14.16 0.37 1.72
N ILE A 173 14.41 -0.59 2.61
CA ILE A 173 13.44 -0.98 3.65
C ILE A 173 13.22 0.16 4.65
N ARG A 174 14.29 0.80 5.11
CA ARG A 174 14.22 1.97 6.01
C ARG A 174 13.35 3.07 5.43
N ASP A 175 13.61 3.48 4.19
CA ASP A 175 12.87 4.57 3.56
C ASP A 175 11.42 4.16 3.23
N SER A 176 11.18 2.89 2.91
CA SER A 176 9.81 2.39 2.69
C SER A 176 8.97 2.41 3.97
N LEU A 177 9.57 2.09 5.12
CA LEU A 177 8.94 2.19 6.44
C LEU A 177 8.75 3.65 6.87
N LEU A 178 9.68 4.55 6.54
CA LEU A 178 9.49 5.99 6.80
C LEU A 178 8.24 6.52 6.09
N ARG A 179 7.98 6.09 4.85
CA ARG A 179 6.85 6.59 4.04
C ARG A 179 5.48 6.31 4.63
N ILE A 180 5.38 5.32 5.54
CA ILE A 180 4.15 5.00 6.30
C ILE A 180 4.25 5.45 7.77
N GLY A 181 5.19 6.34 8.09
CA GLY A 181 5.35 6.93 9.41
C GLY A 181 5.93 5.99 10.46
N ILE A 182 6.69 4.98 10.07
CA ILE A 182 7.44 4.12 11.00
C ILE A 182 8.86 4.66 11.14
N ASP A 183 9.23 5.06 12.35
CA ASP A 183 10.60 5.50 12.62
C ASP A 183 11.53 4.29 12.55
N SER A 184 12.50 4.39 11.65
CA SER A 184 13.46 3.35 11.36
C SER A 184 14.85 3.97 11.31
N ARG A 185 15.76 3.42 12.09
CA ARG A 185 17.10 3.96 12.30
C ARG A 185 18.14 2.89 12.06
N ARG A 186 19.17 3.24 11.30
CA ARG A 186 20.31 2.36 11.11
C ARG A 186 21.19 2.40 12.36
N VAL A 187 21.53 1.24 12.89
CA VAL A 187 22.44 1.05 14.03
C VAL A 187 23.49 0.03 13.58
N GLY A 188 24.65 0.53 13.14
CA GLY A 188 25.68 -0.29 12.50
C GLY A 188 25.18 -0.94 11.20
N THR A 189 25.17 -2.28 11.17
CA THR A 189 24.65 -3.11 10.06
C THR A 189 23.19 -3.53 10.25
N SER A 190 22.55 -3.05 11.32
CA SER A 190 21.17 -3.40 11.67
C SER A 190 20.24 -2.23 11.44
N LEU A 191 18.97 -2.55 11.18
CA LEU A 191 17.88 -1.59 11.12
C LEU A 191 17.01 -1.77 12.37
N ARG A 192 17.03 -0.76 13.25
CA ARG A 192 16.10 -0.67 14.38
C ARG A 192 14.80 -0.05 13.92
N LEU A 193 13.69 -0.72 14.18
CA LEU A 193 12.33 -0.29 13.89
C LEU A 193 11.61 0.03 15.19
N LEU A 194 11.09 1.24 15.31
CA LEU A 194 10.22 1.63 16.43
C LEU A 194 8.77 1.30 16.04
N LEU A 195 8.29 0.13 16.46
CA LEU A 195 6.94 -0.35 16.15
C LEU A 195 6.01 -0.12 17.36
N PRO A 196 4.68 -0.04 17.16
CA PRO A 196 3.72 0.15 18.25
C PRO A 196 3.77 -0.94 19.32
N GLY A 197 4.07 -2.18 18.92
CA GLY A 197 4.20 -3.34 19.82
C GLY A 197 5.61 -3.57 20.40
N GLY A 198 6.52 -2.61 20.25
CA GLY A 198 7.91 -2.68 20.71
C GLY A 198 8.93 -2.68 19.58
N ASP A 199 10.20 -2.54 19.96
CA ASP A 199 11.29 -2.43 18.99
C ASP A 199 11.55 -3.76 18.27
N ALA A 200 11.78 -3.68 16.96
CA ALA A 200 12.31 -4.79 16.18
C ALA A 200 13.69 -4.42 15.60
N TYR A 201 14.55 -5.42 15.48
CA TYR A 201 15.86 -5.27 14.88
C TYR A 201 15.94 -6.21 13.69
N LEU A 202 16.22 -5.66 12.50
CA LEU A 202 16.52 -6.42 11.30
C LEU A 202 18.03 -6.36 11.07
N SER A 203 18.71 -7.49 11.25
CA SER A 203 20.18 -7.54 11.28
C SER A 203 20.76 -8.15 10.00
N ASN A 204 21.99 -7.75 9.67
CA ASN A 204 22.75 -8.27 8.53
C ASN A 204 22.02 -8.12 7.19
N LEU A 205 21.35 -6.98 7.00
CA LEU A 205 20.70 -6.67 5.74
C LEU A 205 21.73 -6.18 4.71
N PRO A 206 21.58 -6.54 3.43
CA PRO A 206 22.43 -6.06 2.34
C PRO A 206 22.47 -4.53 2.27
N ILE A 207 23.62 -3.99 1.85
CA ILE A 207 23.79 -2.58 1.52
C ILE A 207 24.00 -2.51 0.01
N THR A 208 23.25 -1.69 -0.70
CA THR A 208 23.38 -1.56 -2.16
C THR A 208 24.09 -0.26 -2.54
N ARG A 209 24.95 -0.35 -3.56
CA ARG A 209 25.64 0.84 -4.12
C ARG A 209 24.70 1.80 -4.83
N GLN A 210 23.54 1.32 -5.29
CA GLN A 210 22.53 2.14 -5.97
C GLN A 210 22.05 3.31 -5.11
N TYR A 211 22.09 3.19 -3.78
CA TYR A 211 21.72 4.25 -2.84
C TYR A 211 22.92 4.87 -2.12
N GLN A 212 24.12 4.73 -2.69
CA GLN A 212 25.29 5.47 -2.25
C GLN A 212 25.37 6.77 -3.05
N TYR A 213 25.21 7.88 -2.35
CA TYR A 213 25.27 9.20 -2.94
C TYR A 213 26.68 9.76 -2.81
N LYS A 214 27.20 10.33 -3.90
CA LYS A 214 28.34 11.23 -3.86
C LYS A 214 27.80 12.66 -3.88
N VAL A 215 28.18 13.46 -2.88
CA VAL A 215 27.76 14.86 -2.78
C VAL A 215 29.00 15.74 -2.87
N GLU A 216 29.04 16.60 -3.87
CA GLU A 216 30.11 17.56 -4.12
C GLU A 216 29.52 18.98 -4.00
N SER A 217 30.06 19.79 -3.11
CA SER A 217 29.66 21.19 -2.99
C SER A 217 30.55 22.05 -3.88
N ASP A 218 29.93 22.99 -4.60
CA ASP A 218 30.60 24.02 -5.39
C ASP A 218 30.08 25.41 -4.96
N THR A 219 30.67 26.49 -5.47
CA THR A 219 30.24 27.86 -5.18
C THR A 219 28.80 28.07 -5.62
N GLY A 220 27.89 28.03 -4.65
CA GLY A 220 26.46 28.25 -4.88
C GLY A 220 25.70 27.06 -5.48
N SER A 221 26.31 25.87 -5.56
CA SER A 221 25.59 24.68 -6.02
C SER A 221 26.06 23.42 -5.31
N VAL A 222 25.22 22.38 -5.35
CA VAL A 222 25.56 21.07 -4.82
C VAL A 222 25.22 20.01 -5.85
N LYS A 223 26.22 19.24 -6.25
CA LYS A 223 26.09 18.14 -7.18
C LYS A 223 25.91 16.83 -6.41
N ILE A 224 24.88 16.08 -6.77
CA ILE A 224 24.53 14.79 -6.19
C ILE A 224 24.65 13.75 -7.30
N THR A 225 25.44 12.70 -7.10
CA THR A 225 25.54 11.58 -8.03
C THR A 225 25.12 10.28 -7.36
N THR A 226 24.27 9.50 -8.01
CA THR A 226 23.75 8.21 -7.51
C THR A 226 23.60 7.23 -8.68
N GLY A 227 24.45 6.19 -8.73
CA GLY A 227 24.53 5.34 -9.92
C GLY A 227 24.90 6.16 -11.18
N SER A 228 24.07 6.09 -12.21
CA SER A 228 24.20 6.88 -13.44
C SER A 228 23.57 8.28 -13.36
N ASP A 229 22.74 8.54 -12.36
CA ASP A 229 21.97 9.77 -12.26
C ASP A 229 22.79 10.86 -11.56
N THR A 230 22.66 12.10 -12.03
CA THR A 230 23.28 13.28 -11.42
C THR A 230 22.28 14.42 -11.33
N TYR A 231 22.28 15.12 -10.19
CA TYR A 231 21.39 16.24 -9.90
C TYR A 231 22.20 17.43 -9.35
N ASN A 232 22.02 18.62 -9.91
CA ASN A 232 22.69 19.85 -9.50
C ASN A 232 21.69 20.77 -8.80
N LEU A 233 21.80 20.94 -7.49
CA LEU A 233 20.95 21.84 -6.73
C LEU A 233 21.53 23.26 -6.70
N PRO A 234 20.68 24.31 -6.77
CA PRO A 234 19.21 24.26 -6.74
C PRO A 234 18.51 23.98 -8.08
N SER A 235 19.23 24.03 -9.22
CA SER A 235 18.66 23.97 -10.58
C SER A 235 17.77 22.73 -10.84
N ASP A 236 18.22 21.56 -10.39
CA ASP A 236 17.56 20.27 -10.63
C ASP A 236 16.57 19.90 -9.51
N LYS A 237 16.11 20.86 -8.71
CA LYS A 237 15.13 20.64 -7.61
C LYS A 237 13.94 19.79 -8.06
N VAL A 238 13.35 20.11 -9.20
CA VAL A 238 12.14 19.43 -9.70
C VAL A 238 12.45 18.00 -10.14
N ILE A 239 13.61 17.80 -10.77
CA ILE A 239 14.07 16.49 -11.25
C ILE A 239 14.39 15.58 -10.06
N LEU A 240 15.10 16.11 -9.05
CA LEU A 240 15.40 15.39 -7.82
C LEU A 240 14.11 15.06 -7.04
N GLY A 241 13.16 15.99 -6.96
CA GLY A 241 11.85 15.75 -6.34
C GLY A 241 11.08 14.61 -7.03
N ARG A 242 11.12 14.55 -8.36
CA ARG A 242 10.54 13.43 -9.13
C ARG A 242 11.26 12.11 -8.85
N ALA A 243 12.59 12.11 -8.85
CA ALA A 243 13.37 10.92 -8.53
C ALA A 243 13.11 10.39 -7.11
N ILE A 244 12.86 11.29 -6.14
CA ILE A 244 12.40 10.94 -4.80
C ILE A 244 11.01 10.29 -4.84
N ALA A 245 10.07 10.86 -5.61
CA ALA A 245 8.72 10.32 -5.76
C ALA A 245 8.74 8.90 -6.36
N GLU A 246 9.58 8.69 -7.37
CA GLU A 246 9.78 7.42 -8.07
C GLU A 246 10.64 6.40 -7.30
N LYS A 247 11.06 6.71 -6.07
CA LYS A 247 11.92 5.86 -5.21
C LYS A 247 13.31 5.56 -5.81
N ARG A 248 13.74 6.31 -6.84
CA ARG A 248 15.12 6.25 -7.36
C ARG A 248 16.10 6.91 -6.40
N VAL A 249 15.64 7.95 -5.70
CA VAL A 249 16.35 8.61 -4.60
C VAL A 249 15.63 8.37 -3.28
N LEU A 250 16.39 8.03 -2.25
CA LEU A 250 15.91 7.71 -0.90
C LEU A 250 16.12 8.92 0.03
N PRO A 251 15.06 9.64 0.44
CA PRO A 251 15.11 10.82 1.29
C PRO A 251 16.06 10.73 2.50
N ARG A 252 15.96 9.68 3.34
CA ARG A 252 16.79 9.62 4.56
C ARG A 252 18.24 9.39 4.22
N THR A 253 18.52 8.59 3.19
CA THR A 253 19.89 8.33 2.78
C THR A 253 20.52 9.58 2.18
N LEU A 254 19.76 10.36 1.43
CA LEU A 254 20.21 11.64 0.89
C LEU A 254 20.53 12.64 2.03
N VAL A 255 19.62 12.83 2.98
CA VAL A 255 19.83 13.72 4.14
C VAL A 255 21.02 13.29 5.00
N ALA A 256 21.16 11.98 5.27
CA ALA A 256 22.33 11.47 5.97
C ALA A 256 23.62 11.79 5.21
N THR A 257 23.62 11.67 3.88
CA THR A 257 24.81 11.98 3.06
C THR A 257 25.14 13.46 3.08
N PHE A 258 24.14 14.34 2.95
CA PHE A 258 24.32 15.80 3.06
C PHE A 258 24.94 16.20 4.41
N ASN A 259 24.38 15.68 5.50
CA ASN A 259 24.90 15.96 6.84
C ASN A 259 26.34 15.44 7.02
N ASN A 260 26.68 14.28 6.44
CA ASN A 260 28.03 13.74 6.49
C ASN A 260 29.07 14.58 5.73
N VAL A 261 28.66 15.32 4.71
CA VAL A 261 29.54 16.26 3.98
C VAL A 261 29.46 17.69 4.50
N GLY A 262 28.81 17.91 5.65
CA GLY A 262 28.72 19.20 6.32
C GLY A 262 27.62 20.14 5.81
N ILE A 263 26.70 19.66 4.96
CA ILE A 263 25.56 20.45 4.49
C ILE A 263 24.35 20.12 5.39
N SER A 264 23.94 21.09 6.20
CA SER A 264 22.81 20.90 7.13
C SER A 264 21.52 20.57 6.37
N SER A 265 20.93 19.43 6.70
CA SER A 265 19.70 18.95 6.08
C SER A 265 18.82 18.19 7.06
N GLU A 266 17.52 18.34 6.90
CA GLU A 266 16.52 17.70 7.77
C GLU A 266 15.29 17.26 6.97
N ILE A 267 14.59 16.24 7.48
CA ILE A 267 13.29 15.81 6.96
C ILE A 267 12.22 16.27 7.93
N ASP A 268 11.35 17.15 7.46
CA ASP A 268 10.13 17.52 8.16
C ASP A 268 9.02 16.54 7.73
N ILE A 269 8.78 15.53 8.55
CA ILE A 269 7.76 14.50 8.30
C ILE A 269 6.36 15.12 8.32
N ALA A 270 6.13 16.14 9.15
CA ALA A 270 4.81 16.77 9.28
C ALA A 270 4.47 17.58 8.04
N ARG A 271 5.46 18.31 7.50
CA ARG A 271 5.32 19.08 6.25
C ARG A 271 5.58 18.26 4.99
N GLN A 272 6.01 17.00 5.14
CA GLN A 272 6.38 16.13 4.03
C GLN A 272 7.42 16.74 3.10
N GLU A 273 8.47 17.35 3.67
CA GLU A 273 9.54 18.01 2.91
C GLU A 273 10.92 17.69 3.46
N ILE A 274 11.92 17.71 2.59
CA ILE A 274 13.34 17.81 2.97
C ILE A 274 13.73 19.27 2.85
N ALA A 275 14.38 19.78 3.89
CA ALA A 275 15.04 21.08 3.86
C ALA A 275 16.56 20.88 3.77
N PHE A 276 17.19 21.56 2.81
CA PHE A 276 18.63 21.63 2.64
C PHE A 276 19.08 23.08 2.83
N ASN A 277 20.04 23.31 3.72
CA ASN A 277 20.67 24.61 3.88
C ASN A 277 21.87 24.71 2.92
N LEU A 278 21.62 25.14 1.69
CA LEU A 278 22.65 25.29 0.67
C LEU A 278 23.39 26.62 0.83
N PRO A 279 24.58 26.79 0.22
CA PRO A 279 25.28 28.08 0.22
C PRO A 279 24.44 29.24 -0.35
N THR A 280 23.50 28.95 -1.26
CA THR A 280 22.57 29.93 -1.85
C THR A 280 21.33 30.20 -1.00
N GLY A 281 21.15 29.48 0.10
CA GLY A 281 19.99 29.58 0.98
C GLY A 281 19.20 28.27 1.13
N LEU A 282 18.06 28.38 1.81
CA LEU A 282 17.22 27.25 2.16
C LEU A 282 16.48 26.70 0.93
N LEU A 283 16.72 25.44 0.59
CA LEU A 283 16.01 24.70 -0.46
C LEU A 283 15.09 23.66 0.16
N LYS A 284 13.81 23.68 -0.21
CA LYS A 284 12.81 22.70 0.22
C LYS A 284 12.37 21.82 -0.93
N ILE A 285 12.35 20.50 -0.74
CA ILE A 285 11.93 19.51 -1.73
C ILE A 285 10.82 18.63 -1.13
N PRO A 286 9.66 18.48 -1.80
CA PRO A 286 8.58 17.65 -1.30
C PRO A 286 8.99 16.16 -1.29
N VAL A 287 8.56 15.45 -0.25
CA VAL A 287 8.70 14.00 -0.11
C VAL A 287 7.30 13.42 -0.04
N PRO A 288 6.81 12.69 -1.07
CA PRO A 288 5.51 12.05 -0.99
C PRO A 288 5.57 10.93 0.05
N LEU A 289 5.02 11.21 1.23
CA LEU A 289 4.82 10.23 2.28
C LEU A 289 3.35 9.79 2.19
N ASN A 290 3.11 8.48 2.15
CA ASN A 290 1.76 7.90 2.15
C ASN A 290 1.20 7.88 3.59
N ILE A 291 1.32 9.00 4.30
CA ILE A 291 0.73 9.21 5.63
C ILE A 291 -0.81 9.35 5.49
N SER A 292 -1.31 9.53 4.26
CA SER A 292 -2.73 9.52 3.90
C SER A 292 -3.39 8.13 3.98
N GLN A 293 -2.64 7.04 4.21
CA GLN A 293 -3.19 5.90 4.96
C GLN A 293 -3.34 6.35 6.41
N GLN A 294 -4.39 7.16 6.59
CA GLN A 294 -5.10 7.55 7.79
C GLN A 294 -4.43 6.99 9.05
N ARG A 295 -3.88 7.88 9.88
CA ARG A 295 -3.62 7.59 11.30
C ARG A 295 -4.96 7.20 11.95
N ILE A 296 -5.47 6.00 11.70
CA ILE A 296 -6.54 5.39 12.48
C ILE A 296 -5.80 4.59 13.54
N GLY A 297 -5.48 5.26 14.64
CA GLY A 297 -4.65 4.69 15.69
C GLY A 297 -4.00 5.77 16.52
N SER A 298 -4.80 6.70 17.04
CA SER A 298 -4.48 7.38 18.29
C SER A 298 -4.06 6.28 19.28
N ARG A 299 -2.87 6.35 19.88
CA ARG A 299 -2.43 5.36 20.88
C ARG A 299 -3.49 5.25 21.97
N LEU A 300 -4.27 4.16 21.98
CA LEU A 300 -5.30 3.95 22.99
C LEU A 300 -4.69 3.20 24.17
N ARG A 301 -4.71 3.84 25.34
CA ARG A 301 -4.35 3.17 26.60
C ARG A 301 -5.58 3.09 27.48
N LEU A 302 -5.90 1.88 27.92
CA LEU A 302 -7.00 1.66 28.86
C LEU A 302 -6.42 1.34 30.22
N SER A 303 -6.81 2.09 31.23
CA SER A 303 -6.48 1.81 32.63
C SER A 303 -7.76 1.60 33.43
N VAL A 304 -7.71 0.75 34.46
CA VAL A 304 -8.84 0.48 35.33
C VAL A 304 -8.48 0.82 36.77
N ARG A 305 -9.42 1.44 37.48
CA ARG A 305 -9.30 1.73 38.91
C ARG A 305 -10.63 1.45 39.61
N GLY A 306 -10.58 1.23 40.92
CA GLY A 306 -11.76 1.04 41.76
C GLY A 306 -12.11 -0.43 42.04
N PRO A 307 -12.99 -0.67 43.04
CA PRO A 307 -13.40 -2.01 43.45
C PRO A 307 -14.34 -2.66 42.42
N GLU A 308 -14.53 -3.97 42.53
CA GLU A 308 -15.50 -4.68 41.70
C GLU A 308 -16.91 -4.11 41.86
N GLY A 309 -17.65 -4.02 40.75
CA GLY A 309 -18.95 -3.34 40.71
C GLY A 309 -18.88 -1.81 40.63
N ASN A 310 -17.72 -1.19 40.85
CA ASN A 310 -17.51 0.25 40.70
C ASN A 310 -16.16 0.57 40.04
N LYS A 311 -15.85 -0.14 38.96
CA LYS A 311 -14.64 0.07 38.16
C LYS A 311 -14.82 1.32 37.28
N VAL A 312 -13.80 2.17 37.26
CA VAL A 312 -13.67 3.29 36.32
C VAL A 312 -12.60 2.91 35.30
N TYR A 313 -12.97 2.97 34.03
CA TYR A 313 -12.05 2.67 32.92
C TYR A 313 -11.63 3.99 32.28
N THR A 314 -10.38 4.39 32.44
CA THR A 314 -9.85 5.61 31.83
C THR A 314 -9.16 5.25 30.52
N LEU A 315 -9.77 5.67 29.42
CA LEU A 315 -9.23 5.58 28.07
C LEU A 315 -8.42 6.85 27.78
N THR A 316 -7.13 6.70 27.54
CA THR A 316 -6.25 7.78 27.08
C THR A 316 -6.11 7.69 25.56
N ILE A 317 -6.33 8.80 24.87
CA ILE A 317 -6.37 8.90 23.41
C ILE A 317 -5.14 9.66 22.93
N GLY A 318 -4.36 9.05 22.03
CA GLY A 318 -3.22 9.70 21.41
C GLY A 318 -1.94 9.66 22.25
N ASP A 319 -0.89 10.29 21.73
CA ASP A 319 0.46 10.26 22.34
C ASP A 319 0.68 11.35 23.41
N SER A 320 -0.12 12.42 23.42
CA SER A 320 -0.01 13.51 24.40
C SER A 320 -0.44 13.08 25.80
N GLY A 321 -1.34 12.10 25.91
CA GLY A 321 -1.91 11.65 27.17
C GLY A 321 -2.89 12.65 27.81
N GLU A 322 -3.22 13.73 27.10
CA GLU A 322 -4.10 14.81 27.58
C GLU A 322 -5.58 14.46 27.38
N ASP A 323 -5.91 13.81 26.26
CA ASP A 323 -7.28 13.40 25.97
C ASP A 323 -7.62 12.11 26.73
N LYS A 324 -8.52 12.24 27.73
CA LYS A 324 -8.97 11.14 28.57
C LYS A 324 -10.49 11.04 28.57
N VAL A 325 -10.99 9.82 28.49
CA VAL A 325 -12.40 9.48 28.54
C VAL A 325 -12.59 8.47 29.66
N GLU A 326 -13.47 8.75 30.63
CA GLU A 326 -13.75 7.84 31.73
C GLU A 326 -15.06 7.08 31.48
N LEU A 327 -14.99 5.75 31.42
CA LEU A 327 -16.17 4.90 31.29
C LEU A 327 -16.57 4.33 32.67
N PRO A 328 -17.88 4.27 32.97
CA PRO A 328 -19.01 4.48 32.05
C PRO A 328 -19.54 5.94 31.92
N SER A 329 -19.01 6.92 32.65
CA SER A 329 -19.56 8.29 32.68
C SER A 329 -19.56 9.00 31.32
N ASP A 330 -18.53 8.77 30.51
CA ASP A 330 -18.24 9.52 29.29
C ASP A 330 -18.53 8.74 28.01
N VAL A 331 -19.45 7.77 28.04
CA VAL A 331 -19.83 6.98 26.85
C VAL A 331 -20.30 7.87 25.69
N ARG A 332 -20.93 9.02 25.98
CA ARG A 332 -21.34 9.99 24.94
C ARG A 332 -20.14 10.65 24.26
N LEU A 333 -19.12 11.02 25.04
CA LEU A 333 -17.87 11.60 24.54
C LEU A 333 -17.05 10.56 23.76
N LEU A 334 -17.02 9.32 24.25
CA LEU A 334 -16.47 8.18 23.52
C LEU A 334 -17.10 8.05 22.12
N ASN A 335 -18.44 8.08 22.05
CA ASN A 335 -19.15 7.98 20.78
C ASN A 335 -18.93 9.19 19.86
N SER A 336 -18.59 10.39 20.36
CA SER A 336 -18.13 11.47 19.48
C SER A 336 -16.75 11.19 18.88
N TYR A 337 -15.81 10.66 19.66
CA TYR A 337 -14.49 10.28 19.14
C TYR A 337 -14.55 9.13 18.14
N ILE A 338 -15.50 8.20 18.30
CA ILE A 338 -15.73 7.14 17.31
C ILE A 338 -16.30 7.73 16.01
N ARG A 339 -17.22 8.70 16.09
CA ARG A 339 -17.79 9.36 14.92
C ARG A 339 -16.81 10.24 14.16
N SER A 340 -15.89 10.90 14.86
CA SER A 340 -14.83 11.69 14.23
C SER A 340 -13.73 10.81 13.62
N GLY A 341 -13.71 9.51 13.94
CA GLY A 341 -12.68 8.57 13.48
C GLY A 341 -11.42 8.56 14.33
N ASP A 342 -11.41 9.26 15.47
CA ASP A 342 -10.26 9.31 16.40
C ASP A 342 -10.11 8.03 17.22
N ILE A 343 -11.20 7.27 17.38
CA ILE A 343 -11.23 5.96 18.03
C ILE A 343 -11.84 4.92 17.09
N ASP A 344 -11.10 3.83 16.88
CA ASP A 344 -11.64 2.61 16.29
C ASP A 344 -12.44 1.80 17.34
N SER A 345 -13.72 1.59 17.08
CA SER A 345 -14.63 0.90 18.00
C SER A 345 -14.27 -0.58 18.19
N ASN A 346 -13.70 -1.23 17.18
CA ASN A 346 -13.28 -2.64 17.26
C ASN A 346 -12.04 -2.78 18.14
N LEU A 347 -11.07 -1.87 17.99
CA LEU A 347 -9.88 -1.79 18.84
C LEU A 347 -10.27 -1.55 20.31
N LEU A 348 -11.23 -0.65 20.55
CA LEU A 348 -11.77 -0.43 21.88
C LEU A 348 -12.40 -1.70 22.46
N MET A 349 -13.20 -2.44 21.69
CA MET A 349 -13.81 -3.69 22.16
C MET A 349 -12.76 -4.74 22.52
N GLN A 350 -11.68 -4.84 21.73
CA GLN A 350 -10.56 -5.72 22.04
C GLN A 350 -9.88 -5.34 23.37
N LEU A 351 -9.68 -4.04 23.63
CA LEU A 351 -9.10 -3.57 24.88
C LEU A 351 -10.00 -3.87 26.08
N LEU A 352 -11.30 -3.62 25.96
CA LEU A 352 -12.28 -3.94 27.00
C LEU A 352 -12.36 -5.45 27.25
N GLY A 353 -12.35 -6.26 26.20
CA GLY A 353 -12.33 -7.73 26.30
C GLY A 353 -11.11 -8.26 27.06
N ARG A 354 -9.93 -7.68 26.84
CA ARG A 354 -8.71 -8.03 27.61
C ARG A 354 -8.82 -7.71 29.10
N MET A 355 -9.65 -6.75 29.47
CA MET A 355 -9.93 -6.37 30.86
C MET A 355 -11.05 -7.21 31.49
N GLY A 356 -11.54 -8.24 30.80
CA GLY A 356 -12.64 -9.08 31.26
C GLY A 356 -14.02 -8.42 31.14
N VAL A 357 -14.14 -7.35 30.36
CA VAL A 357 -15.43 -6.70 30.09
C VAL A 357 -16.18 -7.51 29.04
N ALA A 358 -17.33 -8.04 29.43
CA ALA A 358 -18.23 -8.72 28.51
C ALA A 358 -18.75 -7.73 27.46
N HIS A 359 -18.74 -8.14 26.20
CA HIS A 359 -19.24 -7.34 25.08
C HIS A 359 -19.82 -8.23 23.98
N TYR A 360 -20.76 -7.69 23.21
CA TYR A 360 -21.39 -8.35 22.08
C TYR A 360 -21.85 -7.35 21.02
N VAL A 361 -22.19 -7.85 19.83
CA VAL A 361 -22.75 -7.03 18.74
C VAL A 361 -24.27 -7.12 18.79
N ASP A 362 -24.95 -5.98 18.94
CA ASP A 362 -26.40 -5.88 18.78
C ASP A 362 -26.72 -5.60 17.30
N SER A 363 -27.06 -6.67 16.56
CA SER A 363 -27.38 -6.60 15.14
C SER A 363 -28.65 -5.80 14.85
N ALA A 364 -29.60 -5.72 15.79
CA ALA A 364 -30.86 -5.00 15.59
C ALA A 364 -30.64 -3.47 15.65
N LYS A 365 -29.73 -3.03 16.51
CA LYS A 365 -29.37 -1.61 16.66
C LYS A 365 -28.12 -1.19 15.88
N ASN A 366 -27.48 -2.15 15.22
CA ASN A 366 -26.17 -1.99 14.58
C ASN A 366 -25.12 -1.36 15.53
N ALA A 367 -25.14 -1.74 16.81
CA ALA A 367 -24.28 -1.17 17.85
C ALA A 367 -23.40 -2.24 18.51
N LEU A 368 -22.31 -1.82 19.13
CA LEU A 368 -21.51 -2.65 20.03
C LEU A 368 -22.01 -2.42 21.45
N VAL A 369 -22.21 -3.48 22.22
CA VAL A 369 -22.67 -3.37 23.61
C VAL A 369 -21.57 -3.89 24.53
N ALA A 370 -21.17 -3.08 25.50
CA ALA A 370 -20.21 -3.45 26.54
C ALA A 370 -20.85 -3.40 27.93
N THR A 371 -20.63 -4.43 28.76
CA THR A 371 -21.18 -4.52 30.11
C THR A 371 -20.18 -3.97 31.13
N LEU A 372 -20.36 -2.71 31.53
CA LEU A 372 -19.52 -2.02 32.52
C LEU A 372 -20.26 -1.98 33.86
N ASN A 373 -19.62 -2.43 34.93
CA ASN A 373 -20.21 -2.46 36.29
C ASN A 373 -21.60 -3.12 36.33
N GLY A 374 -21.76 -4.23 35.59
CA GLY A 374 -23.01 -4.99 35.52
C GLY A 374 -24.12 -4.33 34.68
N ARG A 375 -23.85 -3.21 33.99
CA ARG A 375 -24.82 -2.50 33.14
C ARG A 375 -24.36 -2.47 31.68
N PRO A 376 -25.26 -2.70 30.71
CA PRO A 376 -24.91 -2.60 29.30
C PRO A 376 -24.83 -1.13 28.85
N TYR A 377 -23.82 -0.81 28.04
CA TYR A 377 -23.63 0.49 27.40
C TYR A 377 -23.47 0.32 25.90
N GLU A 378 -24.21 1.15 25.14
CA GLU A 378 -24.15 1.17 23.68
C GLU A 378 -22.97 2.03 23.19
N ILE A 379 -22.14 1.41 22.38
CA ILE A 379 -20.95 1.98 21.76
C ILE A 379 -21.17 1.92 20.24
N GLN A 380 -20.99 3.07 19.58
CA GLN A 380 -21.18 3.15 18.14
C GLN A 380 -20.11 2.34 17.40
N LYS A 381 -20.48 1.82 16.22
CA LYS A 381 -19.51 1.24 15.29
C LYS A 381 -18.78 2.35 14.56
N SER A 382 -17.48 2.19 14.35
CA SER A 382 -16.72 3.04 13.44
C SER A 382 -17.31 2.92 12.03
N SER A 383 -17.52 4.08 11.39
CA SER A 383 -17.83 4.16 9.97
C SER A 383 -16.65 3.62 9.18
N MET A 384 -16.87 2.61 8.33
CA MET A 384 -15.84 2.13 7.39
C MET A 384 -15.46 3.21 6.38
#